data_AF-A0A524K7Y5-F1
#
_entry.id   AF-A0A524K7Y5-F1
#
_cell.length_a   1.000
_cell.length_b   1.000
_cell.length_c   1.000
_cell.angle_alpha   90.00
_cell.angle_beta   90.00
_cell.angle_gamma   90.00
#
_symmetry.space_group_name_H-M   'P 1'
#
loop_
_entity.id
_entity.type
_entity.pdbx_description
1 polymer ?
#
loop_
_entity_poly.entity_id
_entity_poly.type
_entity_poly.pdbx_seq_one_letter_code
_entity_poly.pdbx_strand_id
1 'polypeptide(L)'
;MIRKIEIQNFRGQTKTVHLDRINIIAGKNGSGKSTIAHAIDFAIFGHYRGSDLAQTADAVFSAYSGPDDGELSVDLLSDSGAISRKLTK
;
A
#
# COMPACT_ATOMS: atom_id res chain seq x y z
N MET A 1 1.86 4.15 17.24
CA MET A 1 2.82 3.42 16.38
C MET A 1 2.08 2.45 15.46
N ILE A 2 2.55 2.19 14.23
CA ILE A 2 1.92 1.19 13.33
C ILE A 2 2.32 -0.22 13.81
N ARG A 3 1.34 -1.13 13.88
CA ARG A 3 1.45 -2.52 14.35
C ARG A 3 1.20 -3.56 13.26
N LYS A 4 0.38 -3.23 12.28
CA LYS A 4 0.03 -4.14 11.18
C LYS A 4 -0.16 -3.34 9.91
N ILE A 5 0.27 -3.91 8.79
CA ILE A 5 0.01 -3.44 7.44
C ILE A 5 -0.68 -4.59 6.70
N GLU A 6 -1.84 -4.35 6.13
CA GLU A 6 -2.48 -5.26 5.18
C GLU A 6 -2.55 -4.57 3.83
N ILE A 7 -2.07 -5.26 2.81
CA ILE A 7 -1.97 -4.77 1.45
C ILE A 7 -2.79 -5.72 0.59
N GLN A 8 -3.74 -5.18 -0.17
CA GLN A 8 -4.52 -5.91 -1.16
C GLN A 8 -4.26 -5.32 -2.54
N ASN A 9 -3.71 -6.15 -3.42
CA ASN A 9 -3.44 -5.87 -4.83
C ASN A 9 -2.61 -4.59 -5.12
N PHE A 10 -1.89 -4.05 -4.13
CA PHE A 10 -1.07 -2.86 -4.33
C PHE A 10 0.16 -3.19 -5.18
N ARG A 11 0.11 -2.81 -6.46
CA ARG A 11 1.05 -3.27 -7.51
C ARG A 11 1.09 -4.78 -7.64
N GLY A 12 -0.08 -5.42 -7.61
CA GLY A 12 -0.19 -6.88 -7.69
C GLY A 12 0.40 -7.61 -6.49
N GLN A 13 0.60 -6.92 -5.36
CA GLN A 13 1.05 -7.53 -4.11
C GLN A 13 -0.13 -7.60 -3.14
N THR A 14 -0.35 -8.80 -2.61
CA THR A 14 -1.23 -9.02 -1.46
C THR A 14 -0.40 -9.61 -0.32
N LYS A 15 -0.33 -8.90 0.81
CA LYS A 15 0.46 -9.34 1.96
C LYS A 15 0.02 -8.69 3.26
N THR A 16 0.30 -9.39 4.35
CA THR A 16 0.15 -8.89 5.71
C THR A 16 1.52 -8.82 6.37
N VAL A 17 1.85 -7.68 6.98
CA VAL A 17 3.11 -7.43 7.69
C VAL A 17 2.80 -7.00 9.12
N HIS A 18 3.29 -7.77 10.09
CA HIS A 18 3.25 -7.39 11.50
C HIS A 18 4.51 -6.60 11.84
N LEU A 19 4.36 -5.52 12.61
CA LEU A 19 5.44 -4.61 12.97
C LEU A 19 5.67 -4.57 14.47
N ASP A 20 6.94 -4.56 14.85
CA ASP A 20 7.40 -4.30 16.21
C ASP A 20 8.19 -2.98 16.28
N ARG A 21 8.89 -2.69 17.38
CA ARG A 21 9.65 -1.46 17.64
C ARG A 21 10.63 -1.10 16.52
N ILE A 22 11.33 -2.08 15.98
CA ILE A 22 12.27 -1.93 14.87
C ILE A 22 11.98 -3.04 13.87
N ASN A 23 11.80 -2.68 12.60
CA ASN A 23 11.50 -3.62 11.52
C ASN A 23 12.50 -3.45 10.39
N ILE A 24 13.03 -4.57 9.90
CA ILE A 24 13.95 -4.59 8.77
C ILE A 24 13.24 -5.24 7.59
N ILE A 25 13.10 -4.50 6.50
CA ILE A 25 12.53 -5.01 5.24
C ILE A 25 13.68 -5.25 4.27
N ALA A 26 14.05 -6.52 4.07
CA ALA A 26 15.14 -6.93 3.19
C ALA A 26 14.66 -7.94 2.14
N GLY A 27 15.41 -8.07 1.04
CA GLY A 27 15.08 -8.97 -0.06
C GLY A 27 15.72 -8.55 -1.39
N LYS A 28 15.67 -9.44 -2.37
CA LYS A 28 16.23 -9.23 -3.72
C LYS A 28 15.61 -8.02 -4.43
N ASN A 29 16.26 -7.53 -5.48
CA ASN A 29 15.67 -6.50 -6.35
C ASN A 29 14.33 -6.99 -6.91
N GLY A 30 13.34 -6.10 -6.97
CA GLY A 30 11.98 -6.47 -7.40
C GLY A 30 11.10 -7.16 -6.33
N SER A 31 11.63 -7.50 -5.15
CA SER A 31 10.85 -8.20 -4.11
C SER A 31 9.73 -7.38 -3.43
N GLY A 32 9.50 -6.14 -3.86
CA GLY A 32 8.44 -5.29 -3.34
C GLY A 32 8.75 -4.55 -2.02
N LYS A 33 10.03 -4.35 -1.67
CA LYS A 33 10.43 -3.58 -0.47
C LYS A 33 9.89 -2.15 -0.51
N SER A 34 10.21 -1.41 -1.58
CA SER A 34 9.69 -0.06 -1.79
C SER A 34 8.17 -0.04 -1.98
N THR A 35 7.57 -1.15 -2.45
CA THR A 35 6.11 -1.27 -2.53
C THR A 35 5.46 -1.22 -1.15
N ILE A 36 6.07 -1.82 -0.12
CA ILE A 36 5.57 -1.72 1.27
C ILE A 36 5.65 -0.27 1.76
N ALA A 37 6.78 0.41 1.53
CA ALA A 37 6.93 1.81 1.93
C ALA A 37 5.90 2.72 1.22
N HIS A 38 5.69 2.54 -0.09
CA HIS A 38 4.67 3.27 -0.83
C HIS A 38 3.24 2.94 -0.41
N ALA A 39 2.97 1.70 0.04
CA ALA A 39 1.64 1.34 0.55
C ALA A 39 1.33 2.11 1.85
N ILE A 40 2.32 2.28 2.73
CA ILE A 40 2.18 3.10 3.95
C ILE A 40 1.91 4.57 3.58
N ASP A 41 2.72 5.14 2.68
CA ASP A 41 2.56 6.51 2.18
C ASP A 41 1.18 6.73 1.53
N PHE A 42 0.74 5.76 0.71
CA PHE A 42 -0.60 5.73 0.14
C PHE A 42 -1.68 5.74 1.21
N ALA A 43 -1.64 4.84 2.19
CA ALA A 43 -2.68 4.76 3.21
C ALA A 43 -2.79 6.07 4.00
N ILE A 44 -1.66 6.64 4.43
CA ILE A 44 -1.62 7.82 5.29
C ILE A 44 -1.96 9.09 4.50
N PHE A 45 -1.24 9.35 3.41
CA PHE A 45 -1.27 10.64 2.73
C PHE A 45 -2.05 10.62 1.43
N GLY A 46 -2.33 9.43 0.89
CA GLY A 46 -2.92 9.32 -0.43
C GLY A 46 -1.93 9.64 -1.54
N HIS A 47 -0.65 9.36 -1.33
CA HIS A 47 0.34 9.48 -2.39
C HIS A 47 0.52 8.16 -3.13
N TYR A 48 0.81 8.25 -4.42
CA TYR A 48 1.29 7.14 -5.21
C TYR A 48 2.63 7.51 -5.84
N ARG A 49 3.73 6.83 -5.47
CA ARG A 49 5.12 7.22 -5.84
C ARG A 49 5.51 8.65 -5.43
N GLY A 50 4.95 9.17 -4.34
CA GLY A 50 5.22 10.55 -3.90
C GLY A 50 4.53 11.64 -4.72
N SER A 51 3.62 11.29 -5.63
CA SER A 51 2.66 12.21 -6.25
C SER A 51 1.28 12.05 -5.64
N ASP A 52 0.51 13.14 -5.59
CA ASP A 52 -0.86 13.14 -5.07
C ASP A 52 -1.80 12.25 -5.92
N LEU A 53 -2.59 11.39 -5.27
CA LEU A 53 -3.56 10.50 -5.91
C LEU A 53 -4.55 11.25 -6.79
N ALA A 54 -4.93 12.47 -6.42
CA ALA A 54 -5.87 13.29 -7.19
C ALA A 54 -5.40 13.53 -8.64
N GLN A 55 -4.10 13.41 -8.89
CA GLN A 55 -3.49 13.58 -10.23
C GLN A 55 -3.15 12.25 -10.92
N THR A 56 -3.31 11.10 -10.24
CA THR A 56 -2.71 9.83 -10.68
C THR A 56 -3.61 8.60 -10.57
N ALA A 57 -4.92 8.73 -10.27
CA ALA A 57 -5.84 7.59 -10.22
C ALA A 57 -5.76 6.68 -11.47
N ASP A 58 -5.78 7.28 -12.68
CA ASP A 58 -5.61 6.53 -13.93
C ASP A 58 -4.23 5.86 -14.04
N ALA A 59 -3.17 6.53 -13.58
CA ALA A 59 -1.82 5.99 -13.57
C ALA A 59 -1.66 4.84 -12.56
N VAL A 60 -2.37 4.89 -11.42
CA VAL A 60 -2.39 3.82 -10.41
C VAL A 60 -3.01 2.56 -11.00
N PHE A 61 -4.14 2.69 -11.69
CA PHE A 61 -4.83 1.56 -12.33
C PHE A 61 -4.15 1.07 -13.61
N SER A 62 -3.42 1.91 -14.34
CA SER A 62 -2.65 1.48 -15.52
C SER A 62 -1.56 0.43 -15.19
N ALA A 63 -1.08 0.41 -13.94
CA ALA A 63 -0.12 -0.57 -13.44
C ALA A 63 -0.80 -1.78 -12.75
N TYR A 64 -2.13 -1.82 -12.75
CA TYR A 64 -2.94 -2.86 -12.15
C TYR A 64 -3.36 -3.86 -13.22
N SER A 65 -3.00 -5.12 -13.04
CA SER A 65 -3.32 -6.21 -13.98
C SER A 65 -4.45 -7.13 -13.47
N GLY A 66 -5.20 -6.68 -12.46
CA GLY A 66 -6.32 -7.42 -11.89
C GLY A 66 -7.62 -7.26 -12.69
N PRO A 67 -8.71 -7.93 -12.28
CA PRO A 67 -10.01 -7.84 -12.94
C PRO A 67 -10.54 -6.40 -13.01
N ASP A 68 -11.47 -6.14 -13.93
CA ASP A 68 -11.97 -4.79 -14.24
C ASP A 68 -12.71 -4.09 -13.09
N ASP A 69 -13.04 -4.82 -12.02
CA ASP A 69 -13.58 -4.33 -10.75
C ASP A 69 -12.49 -4.10 -9.68
N GLY A 70 -11.22 -4.05 -10.10
CA GLY A 70 -10.06 -4.12 -9.24
C GLY A 70 -10.06 -3.14 -8.06
N GLU A 71 -10.29 -3.67 -6.86
CA GLU A 71 -10.09 -2.94 -5.61
C GLU A 71 -8.64 -3.05 -5.14
N LEU A 72 -8.04 -1.89 -4.95
CA LEU A 72 -6.78 -1.69 -4.27
C LEU A 72 -7.07 -1.23 -2.84
N SER A 73 -6.53 -1.91 -1.82
CA SER A 73 -6.60 -1.42 -0.45
C SER A 73 -5.27 -1.52 0.29
N VAL A 74 -5.08 -0.57 1.20
CA VAL A 74 -4.06 -0.67 2.24
C VAL A 74 -4.68 -0.30 3.59
N ASP A 75 -4.57 -1.22 4.54
CA ASP A 75 -5.05 -1.06 5.90
C ASP A 75 -3.87 -1.03 6.87
N LEU A 76 -3.81 0.01 7.70
CA LEU A 76 -2.80 0.19 8.74
C LEU A 76 -3.48 0.11 10.10
N LEU A 77 -3.07 -0.82 10.95
CA LEU A 77 -3.43 -0.81 12.35
C LEU A 77 -2.35 -0.09 13.14
N SER A 78 -2.73 0.91 13.93
CA SER A 78 -1.83 1.63 14.83
C SER A 78 -2.37 1.65 16.26
N ASP A 79 -1.51 1.99 17.23
CA ASP A 79 -1.93 2.17 18.62
C ASP A 79 -3.05 3.22 18.78
N SER A 80 -3.13 4.20 17.87
CA SER A 80 -4.12 5.27 17.87
C SER A 80 -5.39 4.92 17.09
N GLY A 81 -5.48 3.73 16.49
CA GLY A 81 -6.60 3.30 15.65
C GLY A 81 -6.19 2.80 14.28
N ALA A 82 -7.18 2.46 13.47
CA ALA A 82 -6.99 1.96 12.11
C ALA A 82 -7.09 3.09 11.07
N ILE A 83 -6.25 3.03 10.06
CA ILE A 83 -6.30 3.88 8.85
C ILE A 83 -6.51 2.93 7.68
N SER A 84 -7.55 3.16 6.89
CA SER A 84 -7.82 2.39 5.68
C SER A 84 -7.89 3.35 4.50
N ARG A 85 -7.25 2.97 3.39
CA ARG A 85 -7.46 3.65 2.12
C ARG A 85 -7.71 2.63 1.03
N LYS A 86 -8.71 2.95 0.21
CA LYS A 86 -9.18 2.12 -0.89
C LYS A 86 -9.25 2.95 -2.16
N LEU A 87 -8.95 2.30 -3.28
CA LEU A 87 -9.18 2.84 -4.61
C LEU A 87 -9.89 1.76 -5.42
N THR A 88 -11.04 2.12 -5.98
CA THR A 88 -11.84 1.29 -6.89
C THR A 88 -11.78 1.90 -8.28
N LYS A 89 -11.73 1.05 -9.30
CA LYS A 89 -11.82 1.46 -10.70
C LYS A 89 -13.25 1.90 -11.06
#